data_AF-A0A948G919-F1
#
_entry.id   AF-A0A948G919-F1
#
_cell.length_a   1.000
_cell.length_b   1.000
_cell.length_c   1.000
_cell.angle_alpha   90.00
_cell.angle_beta   90.00
_cell.angle_gamma   90.00
#
_symmetry.space_group_name_H-M   'P 1'
#
loop_
_entity.id
_entity.type
_entity.pdbx_description
1 polymer ?
#
loop_
_entity_poly.entity_id
_entity_poly.type
_entity_poly.pdbx_seq_one_letter_code
_entity_poly.pdbx_strand_id
1 'polypeptide(L)'
;QSDNGSENLGVFDRQLEADGIPHLFIYPRCPQINTFIERYNRTIQEECLDYHLDELINLKQGNQLLVDWNIYYNTKRRHHSLGLKSPIDYLIEQGGMSHKSLTYTLHRLFVQIPLY
;
A
#
# COMPACT_ATOMS: atom_id res chain seq x y z
N GLN A 1 7.67 3.83 7.90
CA GLN A 1 7.32 4.02 9.31
C GLN A 1 6.52 2.81 9.75
N SER A 2 6.90 2.14 10.84
CA SER A 2 6.22 0.95 11.35
C SER A 2 5.79 1.15 12.80
N ASP A 3 4.94 0.26 13.31
CA ASP A 3 4.75 0.16 14.75
C ASP A 3 5.98 -0.47 15.45
N ASN A 4 5.93 -0.52 16.78
CA ASN A 4 7.01 -1.10 17.61
C ASN A 4 6.89 -2.62 17.76
N GLY A 5 6.17 -3.30 16.87
CA GLY A 5 6.08 -4.76 16.82
C GLY A 5 7.44 -5.40 16.57
N SER A 6 7.69 -6.55 17.22
CA SER A 6 8.96 -7.26 17.10
C SER A 6 9.18 -7.87 15.73
N GLU A 7 8.12 -8.05 14.94
CA GLU A 7 8.15 -8.48 13.54
C GLU A 7 8.85 -7.47 12.62
N ASN A 8 8.87 -6.20 13.00
CA ASN A 8 9.55 -5.14 12.26
C ASN A 8 11.06 -5.07 12.59
N LEU A 9 11.55 -5.94 13.48
CA LEU A 9 12.96 -5.99 13.87
C LEU A 9 13.70 -7.14 13.14
N GLY A 10 15.02 -7.21 13.33
CA GLY A 10 15.82 -8.34 12.87
C GLY A 10 16.10 -8.29 11.37
N VAL A 11 15.47 -9.18 10.58
CA VAL A 11 15.77 -9.29 9.13
C VAL A 11 15.33 -8.04 8.39
N PHE A 12 14.15 -7.51 8.70
CA PHE A 12 13.60 -6.31 8.07
C PHE A 12 14.47 -5.09 8.34
N ASP A 13 14.79 -4.83 9.61
CA ASP A 13 15.61 -3.71 10.05
C ASP A 13 17.02 -3.73 9.41
N ARG A 14 17.67 -4.91 9.41
CA ARG A 14 18.98 -5.08 8.76
C ARG A 14 18.94 -4.81 7.26
N GLN A 15 17.85 -5.18 6.57
CA GLN A 15 17.72 -4.91 5.14
C GLN A 15 17.56 -3.41 4.87
N LEU A 16 16.78 -2.70 5.69
CA LEU A 16 16.64 -1.24 5.59
C LEU A 16 17.98 -0.53 5.82
N GLU A 17 18.75 -0.98 6.81
CA GLU A 17 20.11 -0.47 7.05
C GLU A 17 21.03 -0.70 5.84
N ALA A 18 21.02 -1.91 5.26
CA ALA A 18 21.80 -2.23 4.07
C ALA A 18 21.43 -1.37 2.86
N ASP A 19 20.14 -1.05 2.71
CA ASP A 19 19.62 -0.20 1.63
C ASP A 19 19.80 1.30 1.91
N GLY A 20 20.31 1.69 3.10
CA GLY A 20 20.44 3.08 3.52
C GLY A 20 19.09 3.78 3.74
N ILE A 21 18.03 3.02 4.02
CA ILE A 21 16.68 3.54 4.23
C ILE A 21 16.46 3.72 5.74
N PRO A 22 16.16 4.95 6.22
CA PRO A 22 15.92 5.17 7.64
C PRO A 22 14.64 4.47 8.10
N HIS A 23 14.78 3.60 9.10
CA HIS A 23 13.65 2.95 9.74
C HIS A 23 13.05 3.84 10.84
N LEU A 24 11.81 4.29 10.64
CA LEU A 24 11.11 5.17 11.58
C LEU A 24 10.02 4.39 12.32
N PHE A 25 10.02 4.45 13.64
CA PHE A 25 8.98 3.86 14.47
C PHE A 25 7.92 4.90 14.85
N ILE A 26 6.66 4.47 15.03
CA ILE A 26 5.63 5.34 15.64
C ILE A 26 6.02 5.70 17.07
N TYR A 27 5.67 6.92 17.48
CA TYR A 27 5.84 7.33 18.87
C TYR A 27 5.07 6.41 19.82
N PRO A 28 5.67 6.01 20.95
CA PRO A 28 4.97 5.20 21.95
C PRO A 28 3.66 5.87 22.38
N ARG A 29 2.56 5.10 22.38
CA ARG A 29 1.21 5.56 22.75
C ARG A 29 0.57 6.57 21.79
N CYS A 30 0.97 6.57 20.52
CA CYS A 30 0.32 7.36 19.45
C CYS A 30 -0.32 6.45 18.38
N PRO A 31 -1.38 5.67 18.71
CA PRO A 31 -2.02 4.75 17.78
C PRO A 31 -2.65 5.45 16.57
N GLN A 32 -3.01 6.73 16.74
CA GLN A 32 -3.57 7.58 15.68
C GLN A 32 -2.67 7.70 14.43
N ILE A 33 -1.36 7.46 14.57
CA ILE A 33 -0.42 7.50 13.44
C ILE A 33 -0.61 6.29 12.52
N ASN A 34 -1.02 5.14 13.08
CA ASN A 34 -1.26 3.92 12.33
C ASN A 34 -2.68 3.83 11.74
N THR A 35 -3.58 4.73 12.14
CA THR A 35 -5.01 4.69 11.77
C THR A 35 -5.26 4.66 10.26
N PHE A 36 -4.40 5.29 9.45
CA PHE A 36 -4.54 5.23 8.00
C PHE A 36 -4.28 3.82 7.44
N ILE A 37 -3.21 3.15 7.92
CA ILE A 37 -2.89 1.77 7.53
C ILE A 37 -3.92 0.79 8.08
N GLU A 38 -4.36 0.97 9.33
CA GLU A 38 -5.41 0.14 9.93
C GLU A 38 -6.72 0.25 9.15
N ARG A 39 -7.10 1.48 8.75
CA ARG A 39 -8.29 1.69 7.91
C ARG A 39 -8.13 1.01 6.55
N TYR A 40 -6.96 1.11 5.92
CA TYR A 40 -6.68 0.41 4.67
C TYR A 40 -6.81 -1.11 4.81
N ASN A 41 -6.16 -1.69 5.82
CA ASN A 41 -6.19 -3.13 6.10
C ASN A 41 -7.61 -3.63 6.34
N ARG A 42 -8.43 -2.87 7.07
CA ARG A 42 -9.85 -3.19 7.24
C ARG A 42 -10.62 -3.12 5.92
N THR A 43 -10.37 -2.11 5.08
CA THR A 43 -11.03 -1.99 3.78
C THR A 43 -10.71 -3.16 2.84
N ILE A 44 -9.45 -3.60 2.74
CA ILE A 44 -9.12 -4.78 1.93
C ILE A 44 -9.73 -6.06 2.52
N GLN A 45 -9.80 -6.17 3.85
CA GLN A 45 -10.45 -7.31 4.49
C GLN A 45 -11.94 -7.37 4.11
N GLU A 46 -12.67 -6.30 4.42
CA GLU A 46 -14.14 -6.22 4.30
C GLU A 46 -14.61 -6.20 2.83
N GLU A 47 -13.85 -5.57 1.93
CA GLU A 47 -14.29 -5.41 0.53
C GLU A 47 -13.71 -6.46 -0.43
N CYS A 48 -12.69 -7.22 -0.04
CA CYS A 48 -12.02 -8.18 -0.91
C CYS A 48 -11.81 -9.55 -0.25
N LEU A 49 -11.07 -9.61 0.86
CA LEU A 49 -10.60 -10.89 1.40
C LEU A 49 -11.74 -11.74 1.96
N ASP A 50 -12.71 -11.12 2.63
CA ASP A 50 -13.87 -11.83 3.20
C ASP A 50 -14.71 -12.55 2.14
N TYR A 51 -14.68 -12.08 0.89
CA TYR A 51 -15.39 -12.71 -0.24
C TYR A 51 -14.58 -13.78 -0.97
N HIS A 52 -13.28 -13.88 -0.71
CA HIS A 52 -12.34 -14.68 -1.51
C HIS A 52 -11.45 -15.59 -0.64
N LEU A 53 -11.94 -15.97 0.55
CA LEU A 53 -11.20 -16.81 1.50
C LEU A 53 -10.69 -18.13 0.88
N ASP A 54 -11.46 -18.73 -0.02
CA ASP A 54 -11.07 -19.97 -0.71
C ASP A 54 -9.84 -19.79 -1.62
N GLU A 55 -9.71 -18.62 -2.25
CA GLU A 55 -8.59 -18.29 -3.13
C GLU A 55 -7.29 -18.05 -2.33
N LEU A 56 -7.41 -17.69 -1.05
CA LEU A 56 -6.27 -17.49 -0.15
C LEU A 56 -5.59 -18.80 0.26
N ILE A 57 -6.25 -19.94 0.10
CA ILE A 57 -5.66 -21.27 0.37
C ILE A 57 -4.46 -21.50 -0.56
N ASN A 58 -4.54 -20.98 -1.80
CA ASN A 58 -3.44 -21.05 -2.75
C ASN A 58 -2.67 -19.72 -2.76
N LEU A 59 -1.43 -19.75 -2.27
CA LEU A 59 -0.58 -18.56 -2.19
C LEU A 59 -0.42 -17.83 -3.52
N LYS A 60 -0.39 -18.54 -4.66
CA LYS A 60 -0.27 -17.90 -5.98
C LYS A 60 -1.55 -17.13 -6.34
N GLN A 61 -2.72 -17.71 -6.07
CA GLN A 61 -4.00 -17.07 -6.32
C GLN A 61 -4.23 -15.92 -5.36
N GLY A 62 -3.96 -16.11 -4.06
CA GLY A 62 -4.03 -15.04 -3.06
C GLY A 62 -3.11 -13.86 -3.38
N ASN A 63 -1.87 -14.11 -3.82
CA ASN A 63 -0.97 -13.03 -4.25
C ASN A 63 -1.51 -12.28 -5.47
N GLN A 64 -2.06 -12.98 -6.46
CA GLN A 64 -2.65 -12.35 -7.64
C GLN A 64 -3.86 -11.50 -7.24
N LEU A 65 -4.73 -12.02 -6.38
CA LEU A 65 -5.88 -11.31 -5.86
C LEU A 65 -5.48 -10.01 -5.15
N LEU A 66 -4.46 -10.07 -4.29
CA LEU A 66 -3.94 -8.88 -3.59
C LEU A 66 -3.36 -7.85 -4.56
N VAL A 67 -2.68 -8.28 -5.63
CA VAL A 67 -2.16 -7.38 -6.67
C VAL A 67 -3.32 -6.69 -7.41
N ASP A 68 -4.31 -7.46 -7.85
CA ASP A 68 -5.46 -6.94 -8.59
C ASP A 68 -6.28 -5.97 -7.73
N TRP A 69 -6.46 -6.29 -6.45
CA TRP A 69 -7.10 -5.39 -5.49
C TRP A 69 -6.32 -4.10 -5.30
N ASN A 70 -4.99 -4.15 -5.13
CA ASN A 70 -4.16 -2.96 -4.99
C ASN A 70 -4.25 -2.05 -6.21
N ILE A 71 -4.24 -2.62 -7.41
CA ILE A 71 -4.42 -1.87 -8.66
C ILE A 71 -5.79 -1.19 -8.65
N TYR A 72 -6.86 -1.93 -8.36
CA TYR A 72 -8.21 -1.38 -8.26
C TYR A 72 -8.31 -0.25 -7.23
N TYR A 73 -7.81 -0.46 -6.02
CA TYR A 73 -7.83 0.51 -4.93
C TYR A 73 -7.18 1.84 -5.33
N ASN A 74 -6.00 1.78 -5.94
CA ASN A 74 -5.23 2.97 -6.28
C ASN A 74 -5.70 3.68 -7.56
N THR A 75 -6.30 2.95 -8.51
CA THR A 75 -6.62 3.50 -9.85
C THR A 75 -8.11 3.72 -10.11
N LYS A 76 -9.01 3.05 -9.37
CA LYS A 76 -10.44 3.00 -9.72
C LYS A 76 -11.37 3.22 -8.54
N ARG A 77 -11.01 2.76 -7.33
CA ARG A 77 -11.86 2.89 -6.14
C ARG A 77 -12.11 4.36 -5.85
N ARG A 78 -13.37 4.74 -5.65
CA ARG A 78 -13.75 6.13 -5.32
C ARG A 78 -13.68 6.35 -3.82
N HIS A 79 -13.00 7.43 -3.42
CA HIS A 79 -12.88 7.80 -2.01
C HIS A 79 -13.67 9.07 -1.70
N HIS A 80 -14.65 8.98 -0.79
CA HIS A 80 -15.42 10.15 -0.35
C HIS A 80 -14.52 11.27 0.21
N SER A 81 -13.49 10.90 0.97
CA SER A 81 -12.51 11.85 1.50
C SER A 81 -11.66 12.55 0.44
N LEU A 82 -11.59 12.00 -0.79
CA LEU A 82 -10.84 12.55 -1.92
C LEU A 82 -11.79 13.17 -2.97
N GLY A 83 -13.03 13.49 -2.60
CA GLY A 83 -14.01 14.06 -3.54
C GLY A 83 -14.42 13.07 -4.64
N LEU A 84 -14.57 11.79 -4.28
CA LEU A 84 -14.93 10.68 -5.18
C LEU A 84 -13.87 10.33 -6.23
N LYS A 85 -12.62 10.75 -6.02
CA LYS A 85 -11.47 10.41 -6.87
C LYS A 85 -10.78 9.14 -6.38
N SER A 86 -10.02 8.50 -7.27
CA SER A 86 -9.06 7.47 -6.87
C SER A 86 -7.82 8.11 -6.22
N PRO A 87 -7.03 7.36 -5.44
CA PRO A 87 -5.79 7.86 -4.87
C PRO A 87 -4.83 8.43 -5.92
N ILE A 88 -4.69 7.77 -7.08
CA ILE A 88 -3.82 8.25 -8.17
C ILE A 88 -4.37 9.53 -8.81
N ASP A 89 -5.68 9.60 -9.09
CA ASP A 89 -6.27 10.81 -9.68
C ASP A 89 -6.10 12.02 -8.76
N TYR A 90 -6.34 11.81 -7.46
CA TYR A 90 -6.11 12.83 -6.45
C TYR A 90 -4.65 13.28 -6.42
N LEU A 91 -3.71 12.33 -6.48
CA LEU A 91 -2.28 12.62 -6.46
C LEU A 91 -1.83 13.45 -7.68
N ILE A 92 -2.31 13.09 -8.87
CA ILE A 92 -2.01 13.78 -10.13
C ILE A 92 -2.51 15.22 -10.06
N GLU A 93 -3.74 15.43 -9.61
CA GLU A 93 -4.36 16.75 -9.53
C GLU A 93 -3.70 17.67 -8.49
N GLN A 94 -3.27 17.13 -7.35
CA GLN A 94 -2.58 17.89 -6.31
C GLN A 94 -1.09 18.12 -6.62
N GLY A 95 -0.60 17.73 -7.80
CA GLY A 95 0.81 17.86 -8.18
C GLY A 95 1.76 16.97 -7.36
N GLY A 96 1.23 15.96 -6.68
CA GLY A 96 1.92 15.12 -5.71
C GLY A 96 2.67 13.94 -6.31
N MET A 97 3.03 13.96 -7.60
CA MET A 97 3.86 12.88 -8.15
C MET A 97 5.27 12.95 -7.56
N SER A 98 5.47 12.32 -6.41
CA SER A 98 6.79 11.96 -5.94
C SER A 98 7.35 10.91 -6.93
N HIS A 99 8.59 11.09 -7.37
CA HIS A 99 9.33 10.12 -8.19
C HIS A 99 9.44 8.72 -7.54
N LYS A 100 8.98 8.56 -6.29
CA LYS A 100 9.00 7.32 -5.51
C LYS A 100 7.61 6.75 -5.19
N SER A 101 6.53 7.35 -5.71
CA SER A 101 5.16 7.02 -5.28
C SER A 101 4.68 5.61 -5.67
N LEU A 102 5.33 4.97 -6.66
CA LEU A 102 4.84 3.72 -7.25
C LEU A 102 5.92 2.66 -7.53
N THR A 103 7.19 2.89 -7.16
CA THR A 103 8.29 2.06 -7.64
C THR A 103 9.32 1.75 -6.55
N TYR A 104 8.94 0.90 -5.59
CA TYR A 104 9.90 0.00 -4.95
C TYR A 104 9.48 -1.47 -5.09
N THR A 105 8.81 -1.79 -6.19
CA THR A 105 8.76 -3.17 -6.70
C THR A 105 9.66 -3.21 -7.92
N LEU A 106 10.93 -3.54 -7.70
CA LEU A 106 11.86 -3.86 -8.77
C LEU A 106 11.38 -5.16 -9.45
N HIS A 107 10.49 -5.02 -10.44
CA HIS A 107 10.65 -5.63 -11.76
C HIS A 107 9.46 -5.24 -12.66
N ARG A 108 9.76 -4.39 -13.64
CA ARG A 108 9.25 -4.46 -15.02
C ARG A 108 7.71 -4.44 -15.18
N LEU A 109 7.15 -3.25 -15.38
CA LEU A 109 6.11 -2.92 -16.37
C LEU A 109 5.84 -1.41 -16.31
N PHE A 110 6.66 -0.63 -17.00
CA PHE A 110 6.30 0.75 -17.34
C PHE A 110 5.18 0.70 -18.37
N VAL A 111 3.93 0.88 -17.95
CA VAL A 111 2.88 1.31 -18.86
C VAL A 111 3.04 2.80 -19.05
N GLN A 112 3.60 3.15 -20.21
CA GLN A 112 3.79 4.51 -20.67
C GLN A 112 2.40 5.07 -21.01
N ILE A 113 1.84 5.89 -20.12
CA ILE A 113 0.59 6.62 -20.39
C ILE A 113 0.98 7.89 -21.17
N PRO A 114 0.56 8.04 -22.44
CA PRO A 114 0.80 9.27 -23.19
C PRO A 114 -0.14 10.36 -22.67
N LEU A 115 0.44 11.49 -22.28
CA LEU A 115 -0.29 12.73 -22.06
C LEU A 115 -0.69 13.29 -23.44
N TYR A 116 -1.99 13.49 -23.67
CA TYR A 116 -2.51 14.41 -24.69
C TYR A 116 -3.13 15.61 -23.98
#